data_AF-A0A1D2WM80-F1
#
_entry.id   AF-A0A1D2WM80-F1
#
_cell.length_a   1.000
_cell.length_b   1.000
_cell.length_c   1.000
_cell.angle_alpha   90.00
_cell.angle_beta   90.00
_cell.angle_gamma   90.00
#
_symmetry.space_group_name_H-M   'P 1'
#
loop_
_entity.id
_entity.type
_entity.pdbx_description
1 polymer ?
#
loop_
_entity_poly.entity_id
_entity_poly.type
_entity_poly.pdbx_seq_one_letter_code
_entity_poly.pdbx_strand_id
1 'polypeptide(L)'
;MNNMPKDLDKIKFELSEKLEFLKENAESEEEIEKLNNFASYLADKYSQIDDEDIKTEKLNRINTGLSYYQRFKKALEKNIDIDPGRLMGLTDGIFGMVMTLLVFGIALPELQITYYSTFLSFFSSLAPTIGVTVVSFVLLSSFWIYHHEFIKVNNLNIPYLWLNVFFLICISFVPFTTSLIGHYSHFFLSEVIFGINILLTIISFLLMYHYANSMHFLENAPSKKERNYVYQTFGMIMGLTIVVNLLDFHVSSYFIYLFLLVPVISTIRDIRFKMNE
;
A
#
# COMPACT_ATOMS: atom_id res chain seq x y z
N MET A 1 -25.70 -16.96 -53.06
CA MET A 1 -26.32 -17.27 -51.76
C MET A 1 -25.49 -16.57 -50.70
N ASN A 2 -26.05 -15.48 -50.15
CA ASN A 2 -25.45 -14.65 -49.12
C ASN A 2 -25.25 -15.48 -47.84
N ASN A 3 -24.02 -15.89 -47.57
CA ASN A 3 -23.62 -16.13 -46.19
C ASN A 3 -23.38 -14.75 -45.58
N MET A 4 -24.40 -14.16 -44.94
CA MET A 4 -24.12 -13.23 -43.84
C MET A 4 -23.09 -13.93 -42.94
N PRO A 5 -21.93 -13.33 -42.60
CA PRO A 5 -20.97 -14.00 -41.74
C PRO A 5 -21.54 -13.99 -40.32
N LYS A 6 -22.20 -15.11 -39.96
CA LYS A 6 -22.76 -15.39 -38.63
C LYS A 6 -21.74 -15.20 -37.49
N ASP A 7 -20.45 -15.12 -37.78
CA ASP A 7 -19.40 -14.87 -36.79
C ASP A 7 -19.22 -13.40 -36.41
N LEU A 8 -19.34 -12.44 -37.35
CA LEU A 8 -19.02 -11.05 -37.04
C LEU A 8 -20.07 -10.41 -36.10
N ASP A 9 -21.35 -10.60 -36.41
CA ASP A 9 -22.43 -10.05 -35.57
C ASP A 9 -22.51 -10.75 -34.21
N LYS A 10 -22.16 -12.05 -34.16
CA LYS A 10 -22.00 -12.78 -32.90
C LYS A 10 -20.86 -12.19 -32.06
N ILE A 11 -19.69 -11.93 -32.65
CA ILE A 11 -18.56 -11.32 -31.93
C ILE A 11 -18.90 -9.91 -31.44
N LYS A 12 -19.60 -9.09 -32.23
CA LYS A 12 -20.07 -7.77 -31.80
C LYS A 12 -21.01 -7.88 -30.60
N PHE A 13 -21.95 -8.83 -30.64
CA PHE A 13 -22.89 -9.08 -29.55
C PHE A 13 -22.17 -9.52 -28.27
N GLU A 14 -21.24 -10.47 -28.37
CA GLU A 14 -20.43 -10.91 -27.23
C GLU A 14 -19.59 -9.75 -26.66
N LEU A 15 -19.01 -8.90 -27.51
CA LEU A 15 -18.27 -7.72 -27.08
C LEU A 15 -19.16 -6.72 -26.34
N SER A 16 -20.37 -6.45 -26.84
CA SER A 16 -21.30 -5.54 -26.17
C SER A 16 -21.73 -6.06 -24.82
N GLU A 17 -22.11 -7.34 -24.73
CA GLU A 17 -22.51 -7.98 -23.46
C GLU A 17 -21.36 -7.91 -22.44
N LYS A 18 -20.13 -8.12 -22.91
CA LYS A 18 -18.96 -8.07 -22.03
C LYS A 18 -18.63 -6.67 -21.55
N LEU A 19 -18.74 -5.66 -22.41
CA LEU A 19 -18.55 -4.26 -22.03
C LEU A 19 -19.63 -3.79 -21.07
N GLU A 20 -20.87 -4.25 -21.24
CA GLU A 20 -21.98 -3.95 -20.36
C GLU A 20 -21.77 -4.58 -18.98
N PHE A 21 -21.40 -5.86 -18.92
CA PHE A 21 -20.97 -6.51 -17.67
C PHE A 21 -19.86 -5.74 -16.94
N LEU A 22 -18.86 -5.24 -17.68
CA LEU A 22 -17.77 -4.47 -17.06
C LEU A 22 -18.23 -3.11 -16.53
N LYS A 23 -19.21 -2.47 -17.19
CA LYS A 23 -19.81 -1.21 -16.72
C LYS A 23 -20.69 -1.42 -15.49
N GLU A 24 -21.47 -2.49 -15.46
CA GLU A 24 -22.31 -2.85 -14.31
C GLU A 24 -21.46 -3.13 -13.06
N ASN A 25 -20.26 -3.66 -13.24
CA ASN A 25 -19.30 -3.96 -12.16
C ASN A 25 -18.16 -2.94 -12.08
N ALA A 26 -18.34 -1.73 -12.61
CA ALA A 26 -17.34 -0.66 -12.50
C ALA A 26 -17.41 0.00 -11.11
N GLU A 27 -16.25 0.28 -10.52
CA GLU A 27 -16.14 0.82 -9.15
C GLU A 27 -16.25 2.35 -9.11
N SER A 28 -16.16 3.02 -10.25
CA SER A 28 -16.20 4.48 -10.35
C SER A 28 -16.86 4.97 -11.64
N GLU A 29 -17.48 6.16 -11.57
CA GLU A 29 -18.00 6.85 -12.76
C GLU A 29 -16.90 7.07 -13.82
N GLU A 30 -15.66 7.30 -13.39
CA GLU A 30 -14.50 7.45 -14.28
C GLU A 30 -14.19 6.14 -15.04
N GLU A 31 -14.35 4.98 -14.40
CA GLU A 31 -14.17 3.67 -15.05
C GLU A 31 -15.29 3.40 -16.06
N ILE A 32 -16.54 3.75 -15.72
CA ILE A 32 -17.67 3.71 -16.66
C ILE A 32 -17.40 4.60 -17.88
N GLU A 33 -16.90 5.82 -17.66
CA GLU A 33 -16.54 6.75 -18.72
C GLU A 33 -15.43 6.19 -19.62
N LYS A 34 -14.37 5.60 -19.04
CA LYS A 34 -13.30 4.94 -19.80
C LYS A 34 -13.83 3.78 -20.64
N LEU A 35 -14.73 2.96 -20.10
CA LEU A 35 -15.37 1.85 -20.82
C LEU A 35 -16.27 2.34 -21.94
N ASN A 36 -16.99 3.46 -21.73
CA ASN A 36 -17.78 4.11 -22.78
C ASN A 36 -16.90 4.66 -23.90
N ASN A 37 -15.82 5.37 -23.57
CA ASN A 37 -14.85 5.88 -24.53
C ASN A 37 -14.19 4.76 -25.33
N PHE A 38 -13.85 3.65 -24.66
CA PHE A 38 -13.31 2.46 -25.32
C PHE A 38 -14.33 1.83 -26.28
N ALA A 39 -15.60 1.68 -25.87
CA ALA A 39 -16.66 1.16 -26.74
C ALA A 39 -16.85 2.02 -27.99
N SER A 40 -16.88 3.35 -27.83
CA SER A 40 -16.97 4.31 -28.94
C SER A 40 -15.75 4.23 -29.87
N TYR A 41 -14.55 4.11 -29.31
CA TYR A 41 -13.31 3.92 -30.08
C TYR A 41 -13.34 2.65 -30.93
N LEU A 42 -13.83 1.54 -30.36
CA LEU A 42 -14.00 0.30 -31.12
C LEU A 42 -15.03 0.47 -32.24
N ALA A 43 -16.17 1.10 -31.95
CA ALA A 43 -17.19 1.34 -32.96
C ALA A 43 -16.63 2.16 -34.15
N ASP A 44 -15.91 3.25 -33.88
CA ASP A 44 -15.31 4.11 -34.91
C ASP A 44 -14.21 3.37 -35.69
N LYS A 45 -13.18 2.84 -34.99
CA LYS A 45 -12.02 2.19 -35.61
C LYS A 45 -12.39 1.01 -36.51
N TYR A 46 -13.38 0.22 -36.11
CA TYR A 46 -13.80 -0.96 -36.87
C TYR A 46 -14.90 -0.65 -37.89
N SER A 47 -15.52 0.54 -37.88
CA SER A 47 -16.38 1.01 -38.98
C SER A 47 -15.58 1.30 -40.26
N GLN A 48 -14.32 1.75 -40.11
CA GLN A 48 -13.43 2.17 -41.19
C GLN A 48 -12.68 1.01 -41.88
N ILE A 49 -12.89 -0.25 -41.45
CA ILE A 49 -12.27 -1.43 -42.05
C ILE A 49 -13.27 -2.09 -43.01
N ASP A 50 -12.99 -2.02 -44.30
CA ASP A 50 -13.82 -2.60 -45.37
C ASP A 50 -13.68 -4.13 -45.47
N ASP A 51 -12.52 -4.66 -45.09
CA ASP A 51 -12.24 -6.10 -45.13
C ASP A 51 -12.87 -6.80 -43.92
N GLU A 52 -13.92 -7.59 -44.18
CA GLU A 52 -14.74 -8.24 -43.18
C GLU A 52 -14.00 -9.36 -42.42
N ASP A 53 -13.06 -10.06 -43.07
CA ASP A 53 -12.25 -11.11 -42.46
C ASP A 53 -11.23 -10.51 -41.49
N ILE A 54 -10.52 -9.44 -41.91
CA ILE A 54 -9.58 -8.70 -41.06
C ILE A 54 -10.30 -8.07 -39.86
N LYS A 55 -11.51 -7.54 -40.08
CA LYS A 55 -12.36 -6.97 -39.04
C LYS A 55 -12.77 -8.02 -38.01
N THR A 56 -13.20 -9.20 -38.47
CA THR A 56 -13.60 -10.33 -37.63
C THR A 56 -12.42 -10.85 -36.80
N GLU A 57 -11.25 -11.04 -37.40
CA GLU A 57 -10.04 -11.50 -36.69
C GLU A 57 -9.66 -10.53 -35.56
N LYS A 58 -9.59 -9.23 -35.85
CA LYS A 58 -9.19 -8.22 -34.86
C LYS A 58 -10.20 -8.07 -33.74
N LEU A 59 -11.51 -8.06 -34.03
CA LEU A 59 -12.55 -8.02 -33.00
C LEU A 59 -12.53 -9.28 -32.15
N ASN A 60 -12.28 -10.45 -32.73
CA ASN A 60 -12.16 -11.69 -31.98
C ASN A 60 -10.95 -11.68 -31.01
N ARG A 61 -9.82 -11.08 -31.43
CA ARG A 61 -8.66 -10.90 -30.53
C ARG A 61 -9.01 -10.02 -29.33
N ILE A 62 -9.75 -8.94 -29.53
CA ILE A 62 -10.23 -8.09 -28.44
C ILE A 62 -11.23 -8.84 -27.56
N ASN A 63 -12.20 -9.53 -28.15
CA ASN A 63 -13.21 -10.32 -27.46
C ASN A 63 -12.59 -11.39 -26.55
N THR A 64 -11.53 -12.04 -27.05
CA THR A 64 -10.76 -13.04 -26.31
C THR A 64 -10.01 -12.39 -25.15
N GLY A 65 -9.33 -11.26 -25.38
CA GLY A 65 -8.64 -10.48 -24.34
C GLY A 65 -9.60 -10.01 -23.23
N LEU A 66 -10.76 -9.47 -23.60
CA LEU A 66 -11.80 -9.08 -22.65
C LEU A 66 -12.33 -10.27 -21.84
N SER A 67 -12.46 -11.45 -22.46
CA SER A 67 -12.85 -12.68 -21.77
C SER A 67 -11.85 -13.05 -20.66
N TYR A 68 -10.55 -12.96 -20.94
CA TYR A 68 -9.52 -13.20 -19.93
C TYR A 68 -9.61 -12.18 -18.79
N TYR A 69 -9.77 -10.90 -19.12
CA TYR A 69 -9.91 -9.84 -18.13
C TYR A 69 -11.14 -10.04 -17.23
N GLN A 70 -12.31 -10.38 -17.79
CA GLN A 70 -13.51 -10.65 -17.01
C GLN A 70 -13.36 -11.87 -16.08
N ARG A 71 -12.81 -12.97 -16.58
CA ARG A 71 -12.58 -14.18 -15.76
C ARG A 71 -11.60 -13.87 -14.63
N PHE A 72 -10.57 -13.08 -14.91
CA PHE A 72 -9.61 -12.61 -13.92
C PHE A 72 -10.26 -11.69 -12.88
N LYS A 73 -11.01 -10.66 -13.30
CA LYS A 73 -11.76 -9.74 -12.43
C LYS A 73 -12.71 -10.51 -11.52
N LYS A 74 -13.51 -11.42 -12.09
CA LYS A 74 -14.43 -12.29 -11.33
C LYS A 74 -13.72 -13.23 -10.34
N ALA A 75 -12.52 -13.71 -10.67
CA ALA A 75 -11.73 -14.54 -9.76
C ALA A 75 -11.14 -13.71 -8.60
N LEU A 76 -10.78 -12.46 -8.86
CA LEU A 76 -10.25 -11.54 -7.84
C LEU A 76 -11.35 -10.98 -6.93
N GLU A 77 -12.53 -10.70 -7.46
CA GLU A 77 -13.68 -10.18 -6.71
C GLU A 77 -14.40 -11.25 -5.89
N LYS A 78 -14.09 -12.52 -6.12
CA LYS A 78 -14.67 -13.60 -5.35
C LYS A 78 -14.26 -13.45 -3.88
N ASN A 79 -15.23 -13.12 -3.04
CA ASN A 79 -15.07 -13.17 -1.59
C ASN A 79 -14.62 -14.56 -1.17
N ILE A 80 -13.61 -14.60 -0.32
CA ILE A 80 -13.06 -15.83 0.24
C ILE A 80 -13.66 -16.03 1.61
N ASP A 81 -14.02 -17.27 1.92
CA ASP A 81 -14.44 -17.71 3.25
C ASP A 81 -13.22 -17.90 4.18
N ILE A 82 -12.51 -16.80 4.46
CA ILE A 82 -11.46 -16.73 5.48
C ILE A 82 -11.94 -15.76 6.54
N ASP A 83 -11.90 -16.17 7.80
CA ASP A 83 -12.16 -15.31 8.94
C ASP A 83 -11.21 -14.09 8.94
N PRO A 84 -11.72 -12.86 8.84
CA PRO A 84 -10.92 -11.64 8.95
C PRO A 84 -10.06 -11.57 10.21
N GLY A 85 -10.51 -12.17 11.32
CA GLY A 85 -9.76 -12.24 12.57
C GLY A 85 -8.41 -12.95 12.41
N ARG A 86 -8.31 -13.95 11.52
CA ARG A 86 -7.03 -14.64 11.24
C ARG A 86 -6.04 -13.75 10.52
N LEU A 87 -6.51 -12.88 9.62
CA LEU A 87 -5.66 -11.91 8.94
C LEU A 87 -5.14 -10.85 9.92
N MET A 88 -6.03 -10.33 10.77
CA MET A 88 -5.64 -9.39 11.83
C MET A 88 -4.62 -10.01 12.78
N GLY A 89 -4.86 -11.26 13.22
CA GLY A 89 -3.92 -11.98 14.08
C GLY A 89 -2.55 -12.25 13.43
N LEU A 90 -2.49 -12.51 12.12
CA LEU A 90 -1.23 -12.61 11.40
C LEU A 90 -0.49 -11.26 11.38
N THR A 91 -1.21 -10.17 11.10
CA THR A 91 -0.65 -8.83 11.10
C THR A 91 -0.11 -8.46 12.49
N ASP A 92 -0.88 -8.69 13.55
CA ASP A 92 -0.45 -8.45 14.94
C ASP A 92 0.80 -9.26 15.31
N GLY A 93 0.82 -10.55 14.93
CA GLY A 93 1.97 -11.42 15.17
C GLY A 93 3.24 -10.93 14.49
N ILE A 94 3.15 -10.44 13.25
CA ILE A 94 4.29 -9.88 12.52
C ILE A 94 4.73 -8.55 13.12
N PHE A 95 3.81 -7.63 13.45
CA PHE A 95 4.17 -6.38 14.13
C PHE A 95 4.91 -6.64 15.45
N GLY A 96 4.40 -7.54 16.29
CA GLY A 96 5.06 -7.92 17.53
C GLY A 96 6.46 -8.49 17.30
N MET A 97 6.61 -9.43 16.36
CA MET A 97 7.89 -10.02 16.00
C MET A 97 8.89 -8.96 15.49
N VAL A 98 8.49 -8.12 14.54
CA VAL A 98 9.32 -7.07 13.95
C VAL A 98 9.73 -6.01 14.98
N MET A 99 8.83 -5.61 15.87
CA MET A 99 9.16 -4.68 16.96
C MET A 99 10.20 -5.27 17.92
N THR A 100 10.13 -6.57 18.22
CA THR A 100 11.17 -7.21 19.05
C THR A 100 12.51 -7.31 18.32
N LEU A 101 12.51 -7.57 17.00
CA LEU A 101 13.72 -7.63 16.18
C LEU A 101 14.51 -6.32 16.13
N LEU A 102 13.84 -5.17 16.28
CA LEU A 102 14.52 -3.88 16.32
C LEU A 102 15.62 -3.82 17.39
N VAL A 103 15.36 -4.38 18.57
CA VAL A 103 16.32 -4.38 19.69
C VAL A 103 17.55 -5.24 19.37
N PHE A 104 17.40 -6.29 18.57
CA PHE A 104 18.52 -7.11 18.10
C PHE A 104 19.43 -6.37 17.11
N GLY A 105 18.97 -5.25 16.55
CA GLY A 105 19.80 -4.36 15.73
C GLY A 105 20.86 -3.59 16.53
N ILE A 106 20.78 -3.58 17.87
CA ILE A 106 21.77 -2.94 18.74
C ILE A 106 22.92 -3.92 18.97
N ALA A 107 23.98 -3.81 18.17
CA ALA A 107 25.11 -4.74 18.21
C ALA A 107 25.98 -4.53 19.46
N LEU A 108 26.28 -5.64 20.15
CA LEU A 108 27.34 -5.69 21.15
C LEU A 108 28.70 -5.91 20.46
N PRO A 109 29.82 -5.50 21.07
CA PRO A 109 31.12 -5.68 20.47
C PRO A 109 31.49 -7.17 20.47
N GLU A 110 32.11 -7.64 19.38
CA GLU A 110 32.53 -9.05 19.26
C GLU A 110 33.61 -9.44 20.27
N LEU A 111 34.47 -8.48 20.63
CA LEU A 111 35.52 -8.66 21.62
C LEU A 111 35.08 -8.12 22.99
N GLN A 112 35.40 -8.87 24.04
CA GLN A 112 35.13 -8.43 25.41
C GLN A 112 35.94 -7.17 25.74
N ILE A 113 35.25 -6.16 26.26
CA ILE A 113 35.87 -4.92 26.71
C ILE A 113 36.44 -5.15 28.11
N THR A 114 37.77 -5.06 28.24
CA THR A 114 38.49 -5.31 29.51
C THR A 114 38.60 -4.07 30.40
N TYR A 115 38.56 -2.87 29.82
CA TYR A 115 38.77 -1.60 30.55
C TYR A 115 37.49 -0.77 30.62
N TYR A 116 37.22 -0.20 31.80
CA TYR A 116 36.03 0.63 32.03
C TYR A 116 36.00 1.90 31.15
N SER A 117 37.15 2.50 30.86
CA SER A 117 37.24 3.66 29.95
C SER A 117 36.77 3.31 28.53
N THR A 118 37.19 2.16 28.00
CA THR A 118 36.75 1.65 26.69
C THR A 118 35.26 1.28 26.72
N PHE A 119 34.74 0.78 27.84
CA PHE A 119 33.32 0.48 28.00
C PHE A 119 32.47 1.74 27.91
N LEU A 120 32.87 2.83 28.57
CA LEU A 120 32.16 4.11 28.49
C LEU A 120 32.14 4.67 27.07
N SER A 121 33.28 4.64 26.36
CA SER A 121 33.35 5.08 24.95
C SER A 121 32.44 4.24 24.07
N PHE A 122 32.45 2.91 24.23
CA PHE A 122 31.55 2.01 23.49
C PHE A 122 30.08 2.30 23.81
N PHE A 123 29.71 2.41 25.08
CA PHE A 123 28.33 2.69 25.47
C PHE A 123 27.83 4.03 24.91
N SER A 124 28.68 5.06 24.91
CA SER A 124 28.33 6.34 24.29
C SER A 124 28.14 6.24 22.78
N SER A 125 28.88 5.34 22.12
CA SER A 125 28.77 5.10 20.67
C SER A 125 27.48 4.37 20.27
N LEU A 126 26.82 3.68 21.20
CA LEU A 126 25.52 3.03 20.97
C LEU A 126 24.35 4.02 20.98
N ALA A 127 24.51 5.22 21.57
CA ALA A 127 23.40 6.16 21.75
C ALA A 127 22.67 6.51 20.43
N PRO A 128 23.35 6.76 19.29
CA PRO A 128 22.67 6.99 18.01
C PRO A 128 21.88 5.76 17.54
N THR A 129 22.47 4.57 17.63
CA THR A 129 21.80 3.31 17.21
C THR A 129 20.56 3.05 18.06
N ILE A 130 20.65 3.24 19.38
CA ILE A 130 19.50 3.16 20.31
C ILE A 130 18.45 4.20 19.92
N GLY A 131 18.86 5.44 19.65
CA GLY A 131 17.97 6.53 19.26
C GLY A 131 17.14 6.20 18.02
N VAL A 132 17.78 5.75 16.95
CA VAL A 132 17.08 5.36 15.70
C VAL A 132 16.21 4.10 15.93
N THR A 133 16.67 3.16 16.76
CA THR A 133 15.87 1.99 17.15
C THR A 133 14.57 2.41 17.84
N VAL A 134 14.62 3.38 18.76
CA VAL A 134 13.44 3.93 19.44
C VAL A 134 12.52 4.65 18.46
N VAL A 135 13.08 5.45 17.53
CA VAL A 135 12.30 6.10 16.46
C VAL A 135 11.52 5.07 15.65
N SER A 136 12.19 4.02 15.18
CA SER A 136 11.56 2.95 14.40
C SER A 136 10.50 2.19 15.20
N PHE A 137 10.75 1.94 16.48
CA PHE A 137 9.78 1.29 17.36
C PHE A 137 8.51 2.12 17.49
N VAL A 138 8.64 3.44 17.70
CA VAL A 138 7.51 4.38 17.79
C VAL A 138 6.76 4.47 16.46
N LEU A 139 7.47 4.49 15.33
CA LEU A 139 6.85 4.49 14.00
C LEU A 139 6.05 3.21 13.75
N LEU A 140 6.64 2.03 14.00
CA LEU A 140 5.93 0.75 13.88
C LEU A 140 4.71 0.69 14.80
N SER A 141 4.84 1.18 16.04
CA SER A 141 3.72 1.25 16.99
C SER A 141 2.60 2.12 16.45
N SER A 142 2.94 3.26 15.83
CA SER A 142 1.97 4.15 15.20
C SER A 142 1.25 3.48 14.03
N PHE A 143 1.99 2.80 13.14
CA PHE A 143 1.38 2.02 12.04
C PHE A 143 0.46 0.91 12.55
N TRP A 144 0.86 0.20 13.61
CA TRP A 144 0.05 -0.84 14.22
C TRP A 144 -1.25 -0.27 14.81
N ILE A 145 -1.19 0.85 15.54
CA ILE A 145 -2.38 1.54 16.07
C ILE A 145 -3.32 1.94 14.93
N TYR A 146 -2.81 2.58 13.89
CA TYR A 146 -3.63 3.02 12.76
C TYR A 146 -4.22 1.86 11.96
N HIS A 147 -3.48 0.76 11.82
CA HIS A 147 -4.00 -0.46 11.22
C HIS A 147 -5.19 -0.98 12.04
N HIS A 148 -5.05 -1.09 13.35
CA HIS A 148 -6.13 -1.57 14.20
C HIS A 148 -7.34 -0.61 14.25
N GLU A 149 -7.09 0.70 14.14
CA GLU A 149 -8.14 1.73 14.13
C GLU A 149 -8.93 1.76 12.81
N PHE A 150 -8.23 1.78 11.67
CA PHE A 150 -8.85 2.05 10.36
C PHE A 150 -9.05 0.82 9.48
N ILE A 151 -8.42 -0.32 9.79
CA ILE A 151 -8.49 -1.55 9.01
C ILE A 151 -9.22 -2.64 9.81
N LYS A 152 -10.53 -2.45 9.93
CA LYS A 152 -11.46 -3.48 10.42
C LYS A 152 -12.29 -3.95 9.25
N VAL A 153 -12.07 -5.17 8.80
CA VAL A 153 -12.71 -5.70 7.59
C VAL A 153 -13.61 -6.90 7.91
N ASN A 154 -14.78 -6.95 7.27
CA ASN A 154 -15.76 -8.04 7.40
C ASN A 154 -15.66 -9.07 6.25
N ASN A 155 -15.11 -8.65 5.12
CA ASN A 155 -14.97 -9.47 3.92
C ASN A 155 -13.53 -9.41 3.42
N LEU A 156 -13.10 -10.47 2.75
CA LEU A 156 -11.75 -10.59 2.19
C LEU A 156 -11.83 -11.16 0.78
N ASN A 157 -10.92 -10.70 -0.07
CA ASN A 157 -10.67 -11.29 -1.38
C ASN A 157 -9.17 -11.45 -1.63
N ILE A 158 -8.80 -12.11 -2.74
CA ILE A 158 -7.39 -12.40 -3.04
C ILE A 158 -6.54 -11.12 -3.19
N PRO A 159 -6.97 -10.08 -3.94
CA PRO A 159 -6.23 -8.82 -4.03
C PRO A 159 -5.92 -8.21 -2.67
N TYR A 160 -6.91 -8.14 -1.79
CA TYR A 160 -6.74 -7.52 -0.47
C TYR A 160 -5.73 -8.29 0.39
N LEU A 161 -5.75 -9.63 0.34
CA LEU A 161 -4.76 -10.45 1.02
C LEU A 161 -3.34 -10.14 0.53
N TRP A 162 -3.14 -9.98 -0.78
CA TRP A 162 -1.83 -9.63 -1.33
C TRP A 162 -1.39 -8.21 -0.98
N LEU A 163 -2.32 -7.25 -0.92
CA LEU A 163 -2.02 -5.90 -0.42
C LEU A 163 -1.56 -5.95 1.04
N ASN A 164 -2.23 -6.73 1.89
CA ASN A 164 -1.80 -6.92 3.27
C ASN A 164 -0.43 -7.59 3.35
N VAL A 165 -0.17 -8.64 2.56
CA VAL A 165 1.16 -9.29 2.50
C VAL A 165 2.25 -8.30 2.08
N PHE A 166 1.99 -7.47 1.07
CA PHE A 166 2.94 -6.45 0.62
C PHE A 166 3.23 -5.42 1.73
N PHE A 167 2.20 -4.94 2.42
CA PHE A 167 2.35 -4.07 3.59
C PHE A 167 3.21 -4.74 4.68
N LEU A 168 2.97 -6.02 4.98
CA LEU A 168 3.74 -6.78 5.96
C LEU A 168 5.20 -7.01 5.56
N ILE A 169 5.49 -7.13 4.25
CA ILE A 169 6.87 -7.16 3.74
C ILE A 169 7.56 -5.82 4.05
N CYS A 170 6.92 -4.69 3.75
CA CYS A 170 7.49 -3.37 4.09
C CYS A 170 7.76 -3.23 5.59
N ILE A 171 6.80 -3.61 6.44
CA ILE A 171 6.97 -3.63 7.91
C ILE A 171 8.15 -4.52 8.31
N SER A 172 8.26 -5.73 7.75
CA SER A 172 9.33 -6.68 8.07
C SER A 172 10.72 -6.20 7.65
N PHE A 173 10.82 -5.26 6.71
CA PHE A 173 12.08 -4.65 6.30
C PHE A 173 12.54 -3.51 7.22
N VAL A 174 11.65 -2.95 8.07
CA VAL A 174 11.99 -1.82 8.96
C VAL A 174 13.18 -2.12 9.88
N PRO A 175 13.31 -3.30 10.52
CA PRO A 175 14.47 -3.62 11.37
C PRO A 175 15.78 -3.58 10.60
N PHE A 176 15.80 -4.11 9.38
CA PHE A 176 16.97 -4.07 8.52
C PHE A 176 17.36 -2.63 8.20
N THR A 177 16.42 -1.81 7.73
CA THR A 177 16.74 -0.42 7.37
C THR A 177 17.11 0.44 8.59
N THR A 178 16.56 0.12 9.76
CA THR A 178 16.92 0.76 11.05
C THR A 178 18.34 0.41 11.48
N SER A 179 18.72 -0.86 11.38
CA SER A 179 20.09 -1.29 11.68
C SER A 179 21.08 -0.68 10.68
N LEU A 180 20.69 -0.57 9.40
CA LEU A 180 21.51 0.05 8.37
C LEU A 180 21.85 1.50 8.71
N ILE A 181 20.85 2.35 9.00
CA ILE A 181 21.13 3.73 9.42
C ILE A 181 21.83 3.79 10.78
N GLY A 182 21.52 2.87 11.71
CA GLY A 182 22.12 2.83 13.04
C GLY A 182 23.63 2.55 13.04
N HIS A 183 24.15 1.83 12.04
CA HIS A 183 25.59 1.53 11.87
C HIS A 183 26.28 2.41 10.82
N TYR A 184 25.52 2.89 9.84
CA TYR A 184 26.04 3.56 8.66
C TYR A 184 25.40 4.95 8.46
N SER A 185 25.10 5.65 9.56
CA SER A 185 24.47 6.98 9.55
C SER A 185 25.30 8.03 8.79
N HIS A 186 26.61 7.81 8.63
CA HIS A 186 27.48 8.69 7.85
C HIS A 186 27.30 8.55 6.33
N PHE A 187 26.64 7.48 5.87
CA PHE A 187 26.36 7.26 4.47
C PHE A 187 24.91 7.66 4.16
N PHE A 188 24.75 8.67 3.32
CA PHE A 188 23.45 9.14 2.83
C PHE A 188 22.56 8.01 2.28
N LEU A 189 23.17 7.02 1.62
CA LEU A 189 22.43 5.89 1.07
C LEU A 189 21.65 5.11 2.14
N SER A 190 22.17 5.01 3.37
CA SER A 190 21.51 4.34 4.49
C SER A 190 20.23 5.07 4.90
N GLU A 191 20.28 6.40 4.93
CA GLU A 191 19.13 7.27 5.24
C GLU A 191 18.07 7.16 4.14
N VAL A 192 18.47 7.23 2.87
CA VAL A 192 17.57 7.08 1.71
C VAL A 192 16.86 5.73 1.72
N ILE A 193 17.58 4.64 1.99
CA ILE A 193 16.99 3.29 2.05
C ILE A 193 15.94 3.21 3.17
N PHE A 194 16.22 3.82 4.33
CA PHE A 194 15.25 3.92 5.42
C PHE A 194 14.02 4.74 5.01
N GLY A 195 14.22 5.92 4.42
CA GLY A 195 13.14 6.78 3.92
C GLY A 195 12.27 6.09 2.89
N ILE A 196 12.86 5.41 1.91
CA ILE A 196 12.12 4.64 0.89
C ILE A 196 11.27 3.55 1.55
N ASN A 197 11.82 2.83 2.54
CA ASN A 197 11.06 1.79 3.23
C ASN A 197 9.84 2.35 3.97
N ILE A 198 10.00 3.48 4.69
CA ILE A 198 8.88 4.17 5.35
C ILE A 198 7.86 4.67 4.32
N LEU A 199 8.30 5.25 3.19
CA LEU A 199 7.41 5.68 2.12
C LEU A 199 6.61 4.51 1.51
N LEU A 200 7.26 3.38 1.25
CA LEU A 200 6.60 2.18 0.75
C LEU A 200 5.59 1.63 1.77
N THR A 201 5.91 1.69 3.06
CA THR A 201 5.00 1.33 4.15
C THR A 201 3.75 2.22 4.16
N ILE A 202 3.91 3.54 3.98
CA ILE A 202 2.80 4.49 3.90
C ILE A 202 1.94 4.22 2.66
N ILE A 203 2.58 4.04 1.50
CA ILE A 203 1.88 3.82 0.23
C ILE A 203 1.10 2.51 0.28
N SER A 204 1.72 1.43 0.76
CA SER A 204 1.05 0.13 0.88
C SER A 204 -0.14 0.18 1.84
N PHE A 205 -0.02 0.87 2.98
CA PHE A 205 -1.15 1.12 3.88
C PHE A 205 -2.28 1.87 3.18
N LEU A 206 -1.97 2.97 2.48
CA LEU A 206 -2.97 3.78 1.78
C LEU A 206 -3.66 3.01 0.64
N LEU A 207 -2.93 2.17 -0.09
CA LEU A 207 -3.49 1.29 -1.11
C LEU A 207 -4.45 0.27 -0.49
N MET A 208 -4.06 -0.34 0.62
CA MET A 208 -4.89 -1.29 1.35
C MET A 208 -6.18 -0.63 1.89
N TYR A 209 -6.05 0.54 2.52
CA TYR A 209 -7.19 1.32 3.01
C TYR A 209 -8.13 1.75 1.87
N HIS A 210 -7.56 2.28 0.78
CA HIS A 210 -8.34 2.67 -0.38
C HIS A 210 -9.11 1.48 -0.97
N TYR A 211 -8.44 0.35 -1.16
CA TYR A 211 -9.05 -0.85 -1.70
C TYR A 211 -10.17 -1.39 -0.80
N ALA A 212 -9.93 -1.49 0.51
CA ALA A 212 -10.95 -1.93 1.46
C ALA A 212 -12.17 -1.01 1.47
N ASN A 213 -11.96 0.30 1.34
CA ASN A 213 -13.03 1.28 1.27
C ASN A 213 -13.82 1.17 -0.05
N SER A 214 -13.15 1.05 -1.20
CA SER A 214 -13.80 0.92 -2.51
C SER A 214 -14.60 -0.38 -2.64
N MET A 215 -14.10 -1.47 -2.05
CA MET A 215 -14.78 -2.77 -2.03
C MET A 215 -15.81 -2.93 -0.90
N HIS A 216 -16.05 -1.89 -0.09
CA HIS A 216 -16.93 -1.92 1.08
C HIS A 216 -16.61 -3.08 2.05
N PHE A 217 -15.32 -3.40 2.20
CA PHE A 217 -14.86 -4.44 3.13
C PHE A 217 -14.78 -3.94 4.56
N LEU A 218 -14.64 -2.63 4.76
CA LEU A 218 -14.57 -2.03 6.08
C LEU A 218 -15.88 -2.26 6.85
N GLU A 219 -15.76 -2.68 8.12
CA GLU A 219 -16.89 -2.99 8.99
C GLU A 219 -17.87 -1.81 9.11
N ASN A 220 -17.31 -0.60 9.21
CA ASN A 220 -18.05 0.65 9.17
C ASN A 220 -17.58 1.44 7.96
N ALA A 221 -18.51 1.77 7.06
CA ALA A 221 -18.20 2.60 5.91
C ALA A 221 -17.79 4.01 6.39
N PRO A 222 -16.54 4.45 6.14
CA PRO A 222 -16.06 5.70 6.68
C PRO A 222 -16.75 6.88 5.98
N SER A 223 -17.14 7.87 6.77
CA SER A 223 -17.63 9.15 6.29
C SER A 223 -16.57 9.84 5.42
N LYS A 224 -17.00 10.78 4.57
CA LYS A 224 -16.06 11.61 3.78
C LYS A 224 -15.05 12.34 4.67
N LYS A 225 -15.45 12.73 5.88
CA LYS A 225 -14.62 13.41 6.88
C LYS A 225 -13.52 12.46 7.41
N GLU A 226 -13.87 11.22 7.77
CA GLU A 226 -12.92 10.19 8.22
C GLU A 226 -11.95 9.77 7.12
N ARG A 227 -12.44 9.57 5.89
CA ARG A 227 -11.56 9.29 4.74
C ARG A 227 -10.53 10.39 4.52
N ASN A 228 -10.98 11.65 4.51
CA ASN A 228 -10.07 12.79 4.37
C ASN A 228 -9.09 12.88 5.53
N TYR A 229 -9.53 12.56 6.76
CA TYR A 229 -8.67 12.49 7.93
C TYR A 229 -7.53 11.49 7.69
N VAL A 230 -7.83 10.25 7.28
CA VAL A 230 -6.82 9.21 7.01
C VAL A 230 -5.83 9.67 5.92
N TYR A 231 -6.32 10.13 4.76
CA TYR A 231 -5.43 10.57 3.67
C TYR A 231 -4.57 11.77 4.05
N GLN A 232 -5.11 12.75 4.77
CA GLN A 232 -4.34 13.90 5.26
C GLN A 232 -3.30 13.48 6.29
N THR A 233 -3.64 12.51 7.14
CA THR A 233 -2.72 11.96 8.14
C THR A 233 -1.49 11.37 7.52
N PHE A 234 -1.70 10.38 6.65
CA PHE A 234 -0.60 9.68 6.01
C PHE A 234 0.09 10.58 4.98
N GLY A 235 -0.60 11.53 4.36
CA GLY A 235 0.00 12.57 3.52
C GLY A 235 0.95 13.49 4.29
N MET A 236 0.59 13.90 5.51
CA MET A 236 1.49 14.67 6.39
C MET A 236 2.70 13.84 6.83
N ILE A 237 2.52 12.58 7.20
CA ILE A 237 3.63 11.68 7.58
C ILE A 237 4.55 11.44 6.38
N MET A 238 3.98 11.27 5.19
CA MET A 238 4.74 11.15 3.93
C MET A 238 5.54 12.42 3.64
N GLY A 239 4.92 13.59 3.75
CA GLY A 239 5.58 14.88 3.59
C GLY A 239 6.70 15.07 4.62
N LEU A 240 6.44 14.75 5.89
CA LEU A 240 7.46 14.76 6.95
C LEU A 240 8.61 13.83 6.61
N THR A 241 8.33 12.63 6.10
CA THR A 241 9.36 11.66 5.70
C THR A 241 10.27 12.22 4.62
N ILE A 242 9.70 12.85 3.59
CA ILE A 242 10.48 13.49 2.52
C ILE A 242 11.31 14.65 3.08
N VAL A 243 10.72 15.51 3.91
CA VAL A 243 11.41 16.65 4.53
C VAL A 243 12.56 16.20 5.41
N VAL A 244 12.35 15.20 6.27
CA VAL A 244 13.38 14.62 7.14
C VAL A 244 14.53 14.08 6.30
N ASN A 245 14.26 13.28 5.25
CA ASN A 245 15.31 12.74 4.38
C ASN A 245 16.12 13.84 3.67
N LEU A 246 15.47 14.94 3.24
CA LEU A 246 16.17 16.07 2.62
C LEU A 246 17.01 16.85 3.64
N LEU A 247 16.51 17.05 4.85
CA LEU A 247 17.21 17.77 5.92
C LEU A 247 18.36 16.96 6.52
N ASP A 248 18.20 15.65 6.67
CA ASP A 248 19.28 14.76 7.12
C ASP A 248 20.47 14.84 6.15
N PHE A 249 20.21 14.85 4.83
CA PHE A 249 21.24 15.00 3.80
C PHE A 249 21.94 16.37 3.80
N HIS A 250 21.17 17.45 3.92
CA HIS A 250 21.69 18.80 3.72
C HIS A 250 22.18 19.48 5.00
N VAL A 251 21.71 19.04 6.18
CA VAL A 251 21.88 19.76 7.44
C VAL A 251 22.49 18.87 8.52
N SER A 252 21.79 17.80 8.94
CA SER A 252 22.27 16.94 10.02
C SER A 252 21.41 15.68 10.22
N SER A 253 22.01 14.52 10.48
CA SER A 253 21.28 13.26 10.77
C SER A 253 20.40 13.27 12.06
N TYR A 254 20.27 14.39 12.76
CA TYR A 254 19.37 14.52 13.91
C TYR A 254 17.92 14.81 13.51
N PHE A 255 17.60 15.09 12.23
CA PHE A 255 16.20 15.35 11.85
C PHE A 255 15.34 14.08 11.89
N ILE A 256 15.94 12.89 11.85
CA ILE A 256 15.24 11.62 12.07
C ILE A 256 14.44 11.59 13.38
N TYR A 257 14.90 12.29 14.43
CA TYR A 257 14.18 12.34 15.71
C TYR A 257 12.85 13.11 15.64
N LEU A 258 12.59 13.88 14.57
CA LEU A 258 11.27 14.49 14.36
C LEU A 258 10.16 13.45 14.19
N PHE A 259 10.49 12.23 13.79
CA PHE A 259 9.51 11.14 13.74
C PHE A 259 8.92 10.78 15.11
N LEU A 260 9.61 11.10 16.22
CA LEU A 260 9.05 10.93 17.57
C LEU A 260 7.83 11.83 17.82
N LEU A 261 7.66 12.89 17.03
CA LEU A 261 6.48 13.76 17.10
C LEU A 261 5.25 13.18 16.39
N VAL A 262 5.42 12.17 15.53
CA VAL A 262 4.30 11.52 14.81
C VAL A 262 3.16 11.07 15.74
N PRO A 263 3.40 10.30 16.82
CA PRO A 263 2.32 9.92 17.72
C PRO A 263 1.69 11.13 18.41
N VAL A 264 2.46 12.14 18.79
CA VAL A 264 1.95 13.36 19.44
C VAL A 264 1.03 14.14 18.49
N ILE A 265 1.47 14.34 17.25
CA ILE A 265 0.68 15.01 16.20
C ILE A 265 -0.58 14.21 15.91
N SER A 266 -0.50 12.88 15.83
CA SER A 266 -1.66 12.01 15.67
C SER A 266 -2.67 12.23 16.79
N THR A 267 -2.25 12.05 18.04
CA THR A 267 -3.15 12.10 19.20
C THR A 267 -3.84 13.46 19.31
N ILE A 268 -3.11 14.55 19.08
CA ILE A 268 -3.71 15.90 19.06
C ILE A 268 -4.77 16.00 17.96
N ARG A 269 -4.49 15.45 16.77
CA ARG A 269 -5.44 15.48 15.67
C ARG A 269 -6.65 14.57 15.91
N ASP A 270 -6.46 13.40 16.53
CA ASP A 270 -7.54 12.49 16.93
C ASP A 270 -8.48 13.17 17.93
N ILE A 271 -7.93 13.84 18.96
CA ILE A 271 -8.72 14.62 19.92
C ILE A 271 -9.51 15.71 19.20
N ARG A 272 -8.84 16.48 18.33
CA ARG A 272 -9.50 17.56 17.58
C ARG A 272 -10.56 17.06 16.61
N PHE A 273 -10.37 15.89 16.04
CA PHE A 273 -11.34 15.25 15.15
C PHE A 273 -12.62 14.90 15.91
N LYS A 274 -12.46 14.21 17.06
CA LYS A 274 -13.56 13.77 17.94
C LYS A 274 -14.33 14.93 18.59
N MET A 275 -13.67 16.05 18.91
CA MET A 275 -14.35 17.24 19.46
C MET A 275 -15.18 18.02 18.42
N ASN A 276 -14.91 17.82 17.13
CA ASN A 276 -15.60 18.50 16.02
C ASN A 276 -16.66 17.60 15.37
N GLU A 277 -17.02 16.49 15.99
CA GLU A 277 -18.19 15.66 15.69
C GLU A 277 -19.32 15.98 16.68
#